data_AF-A0A386AYN9-F1
#
_entry.id   AF-A0A386AYN9-F1
#
_cell.length_a   1.000
_cell.length_b   1.000
_cell.length_c   1.000
_cell.angle_alpha   90.00
_cell.angle_beta   90.00
_cell.angle_gamma   90.00
#
_symmetry.space_group_name_H-M   'P 1'
#
loop_
_entity.id
_entity.type
_entity.pdbx_description
1 polymer ?
#
loop_
_entity_poly.entity_id
_entity_poly.type
_entity_poly.pdbx_seq_one_letter_code
_entity_poly.pdbx_strand_id
1 'polypeptide(L)'
;MFFYFYKILFFLADLLKIQRKSFYTFLTKGLARQLRERNVFLSPMKKMKIVIFFQYYQLLEPSYNIHRAILQSKTFSCKLFIPVPIYISDDHRKSRN
;
A
#
# COMPACT_ATOMS: atom_id res chain seq x y z
N MET A 1 7.52 -48.87 0.94
CA MET A 1 6.36 -47.94 0.94
C MET A 1 6.47 -46.84 2.01
N PHE A 2 6.96 -47.13 3.22
CA PHE A 2 7.19 -46.11 4.27
C PHE A 2 8.24 -45.03 3.91
N PHE A 3 9.26 -45.36 3.12
CA PHE A 3 10.33 -44.40 2.77
C PHE A 3 9.89 -43.25 1.83
N TYR A 4 8.84 -43.44 1.01
CA TYR A 4 8.31 -42.37 0.15
C TYR A 4 7.55 -41.29 0.95
N PHE A 5 6.95 -41.67 2.08
CA PHE A 5 6.23 -40.74 2.97
C PHE A 5 7.18 -39.73 3.63
N TYR A 6 8.37 -40.17 4.04
CA TYR A 6 9.39 -39.28 4.63
C TYR A 6 9.92 -38.24 3.64
N LYS A 7 9.97 -38.58 2.36
CA LYS A 7 10.42 -37.67 1.29
C LYS A 7 9.42 -36.54 1.03
N ILE A 8 8.12 -36.78 1.27
CA ILE A 8 7.06 -35.76 1.24
C ILE A 8 7.09 -34.91 2.53
N LEU A 9 7.39 -35.52 3.68
CA LEU A 9 7.46 -34.82 4.97
C LEU A 9 8.64 -33.83 5.06
N PHE A 10 9.75 -34.10 4.38
CA PHE A 10 10.90 -33.19 4.26
C PHE A 10 10.71 -32.06 3.24
N PHE A 11 9.60 -32.08 2.50
CA PHE A 11 9.22 -31.04 1.55
C PHE A 11 8.13 -30.12 2.12
N LEU A 12 8.07 -29.98 3.46
CA LEU A 12 7.26 -28.95 4.07
C LEU A 12 7.92 -27.61 3.75
N ALA A 13 7.47 -26.99 2.64
CA ALA A 13 7.88 -25.66 2.28
C ALA A 13 7.73 -24.76 3.50
N ASP A 14 8.72 -23.90 3.78
CA ASP A 14 8.64 -22.95 4.88
C ASP A 14 7.48 -21.98 4.61
N LEU A 15 6.31 -22.32 5.15
CA LEU A 15 5.07 -21.60 4.94
C LEU A 15 5.21 -20.17 5.48
N LEU A 16 5.95 -19.98 6.56
CA LEU A 16 6.22 -18.66 7.12
C LEU A 16 7.09 -17.83 6.18
N LYS A 17 8.08 -18.44 5.53
CA LYS A 17 8.88 -17.77 4.49
C LYS A 17 8.04 -17.39 3.29
N ILE A 18 7.11 -18.24 2.85
CA ILE A 18 6.18 -17.93 1.76
C ILE A 18 5.33 -16.71 2.15
N GLN A 19 4.73 -16.72 3.34
CA GLN A 19 3.91 -15.60 3.83
C GLN A 19 4.70 -14.29 3.94
N ARG A 20 5.89 -14.33 4.56
CA ARG A 20 6.78 -13.16 4.67
C ARG A 20 7.19 -12.62 3.31
N LYS A 21 7.58 -13.50 2.37
CA LYS A 21 8.00 -13.12 1.03
C LYS A 21 6.86 -12.53 0.21
N SER A 22 5.67 -13.13 0.30
CA SER A 22 4.46 -12.64 -0.35
C SER A 22 4.12 -11.23 0.14
N PHE A 23 4.04 -11.04 1.46
CA PHE A 23 3.73 -9.74 2.05
C PHE A 23 4.79 -8.69 1.73
N TYR A 24 6.07 -9.03 1.80
CA TYR A 24 7.16 -8.13 1.40
C TYR A 24 7.05 -7.72 -0.08
N THR A 25 6.70 -8.65 -0.96
CA THR A 25 6.50 -8.38 -2.39
C THR A 25 5.28 -7.48 -2.61
N PHE A 26 4.20 -7.70 -1.88
CA PHE A 26 3.02 -6.84 -1.89
C PHE A 26 3.39 -5.41 -1.48
N LEU A 27 4.08 -5.23 -0.36
CA LEU A 27 4.49 -3.91 0.11
C LEU A 27 5.39 -3.23 -0.93
N THR A 28 6.49 -3.87 -1.33
CA THR A 28 7.51 -3.25 -2.19
C THR A 28 7.07 -3.00 -3.63
N LYS A 29 6.24 -3.87 -4.21
CA LYS A 29 5.89 -3.82 -5.64
C LYS A 29 4.39 -3.79 -5.88
N GLY A 30 3.63 -4.60 -5.15
CA GLY A 30 2.19 -4.77 -5.36
C GLY A 30 1.40 -3.49 -5.11
N LEU A 31 1.64 -2.84 -3.97
CA LEU A 31 0.92 -1.65 -3.53
C LEU A 31 1.13 -0.48 -4.51
N ALA A 32 2.39 -0.14 -4.80
CA ALA A 32 2.70 0.91 -5.77
C ALA A 32 2.16 0.60 -7.17
N ARG A 33 2.17 -0.67 -7.60
CA ARG A 33 1.62 -1.08 -8.90
C ARG A 33 0.13 -0.81 -9.00
N GLN A 34 -0.65 -1.28 -8.03
CA GLN A 34 -2.11 -1.13 -8.05
C GLN A 34 -2.53 0.34 -7.97
N LEU A 35 -1.83 1.11 -7.15
CA LEU A 35 -2.19 2.50 -6.96
C LEU A 35 -1.82 3.37 -8.17
N ARG A 36 -0.79 3.00 -8.96
CA ARG A 36 -0.48 3.69 -10.23
C ARG A 36 -1.62 3.63 -11.26
N GLU A 37 -2.46 2.60 -11.24
CA GLU A 37 -3.56 2.45 -12.22
C GLU A 37 -4.63 3.55 -12.09
N ARG A 38 -4.74 4.20 -10.93
CA ARG A 38 -5.65 5.35 -10.70
C ARG A 38 -4.95 6.47 -9.92
N ASN A 39 -4.09 7.21 -10.60
CA ASN A 39 -3.24 8.24 -10.00
C ASN A 39 -3.75 9.68 -10.19
N VAL A 40 -4.79 9.92 -10.98
CA VAL A 40 -5.35 11.26 -11.22
C VAL A 40 -6.83 11.27 -10.93
N PHE A 41 -7.25 12.18 -10.06
CA PHE A 41 -8.66 12.46 -9.80
C PHE A 41 -8.97 13.87 -10.30
N LEU A 42 -10.01 13.96 -11.13
CA LEU A 42 -10.48 15.21 -11.71
C LEU A 42 -11.81 15.59 -11.06
N SER A 43 -11.94 16.83 -10.61
CA SER A 43 -13.23 17.37 -10.19
C SER A 43 -14.18 17.49 -11.39
N PRO A 44 -15.50 17.29 -11.22
CA PRO A 44 -16.49 17.40 -12.30
C PRO A 44 -16.42 18.71 -13.09
N MET A 45 -16.05 19.82 -12.45
CA MET A 45 -15.93 21.13 -13.09
C MET A 45 -14.52 21.43 -13.65
N LYS A 46 -13.58 20.47 -13.62
CA LYS A 46 -12.15 20.63 -13.99
C LYS A 46 -11.41 21.78 -13.28
N LYS A 47 -11.98 22.34 -12.22
CA LYS A 47 -11.36 23.40 -11.39
C LYS A 47 -10.24 22.89 -10.50
N MET A 48 -10.24 21.58 -10.23
CA MET A 48 -9.28 20.95 -9.32
C MET A 48 -8.80 19.62 -9.91
N LYS A 49 -7.49 19.45 -9.94
CA LYS A 49 -6.80 18.22 -10.33
C LYS A 49 -5.98 17.73 -9.14
N ILE A 50 -6.30 16.53 -8.67
CA ILE A 50 -5.57 15.85 -7.61
C ILE A 50 -4.69 14.80 -8.28
N VAL A 51 -3.39 14.83 -8.02
CA VAL A 51 -2.47 13.82 -8.52
C VAL A 51 -1.89 13.09 -7.32
N ILE A 52 -1.91 11.76 -7.35
CA ILE A 52 -1.36 10.94 -6.27
C ILE A 52 -0.02 10.35 -6.71
N PHE A 53 1.04 10.66 -5.96
CA PHE A 53 2.38 10.17 -6.26
C PHE A 53 2.72 8.92 -5.45
N PHE A 54 2.09 7.81 -5.84
CA PHE A 54 2.25 6.53 -5.16
C PHE A 54 3.67 5.97 -5.19
N GLN A 55 4.56 6.41 -6.07
CA GLN A 55 5.96 5.98 -6.06
C GLN A 55 6.76 6.47 -4.85
N TYR A 56 6.25 7.47 -4.12
CA TYR A 56 6.88 8.04 -2.93
C TYR A 56 6.09 7.76 -1.65
N TYR A 57 5.30 6.68 -1.63
CA TYR A 57 4.60 6.30 -0.40
C TYR A 57 5.60 5.91 0.69
N GLN A 58 5.25 6.18 1.93
CA GLN A 58 6.01 5.78 3.11
C GLN A 58 5.10 5.02 4.07
N LEU A 59 5.65 3.97 4.67
CA LEU A 59 4.99 3.25 5.77
C LEU A 59 5.68 3.68 7.05
N LEU A 60 4.90 4.30 7.94
CA LEU A 60 5.38 4.65 9.27
C LEU A 60 5.36 3.41 10.17
N GLU A 61 6.19 3.42 11.20
CA GLU A 61 6.18 2.34 12.17
C GLU A 61 4.80 2.21 12.85
N PRO A 62 4.38 0.98 13.19
CA PRO A 62 3.15 0.75 13.94
C PRO A 62 3.13 1.52 15.26
N SER A 63 2.00 2.15 15.58
CA SER A 63 1.83 2.90 16.83
C SER A 63 1.96 2.03 18.10
N TYR A 64 1.74 0.73 17.95
CA TYR A 64 1.81 -0.25 19.02
C TYR A 64 2.78 -1.36 18.63
N ASN A 65 3.52 -1.90 19.60
CA ASN A 65 4.18 -3.18 19.41
C ASN A 65 3.14 -4.33 19.44
N ILE A 66 3.56 -5.52 19.01
CA ILE A 66 2.67 -6.69 18.87
C ILE A 66 1.96 -7.02 20.21
N HIS A 67 2.70 -7.03 21.32
CA HIS A 67 2.14 -7.37 22.63
C HIS A 67 1.07 -6.36 23.07
N ARG A 68 1.32 -5.05 22.91
CA ARG A 68 0.34 -4.01 23.26
C ARG A 68 -0.88 -4.08 22.36
N ALA A 69 -0.72 -4.36 21.08
CA ALA A 69 -1.84 -4.52 20.16
C ALA A 69 -2.77 -5.67 20.61
N ILE A 70 -2.19 -6.81 21.01
CA ILE A 70 -2.94 -7.95 21.54
C ILE A 70 -3.65 -7.58 22.86
N LEU A 71 -2.92 -7.03 23.83
CA LEU A 71 -3.46 -6.68 25.15
C LEU A 71 -4.60 -5.66 25.09
N GLN A 72 -4.53 -4.73 24.14
CA GLN A 72 -5.54 -3.69 23.96
C GLN A 72 -6.63 -4.07 22.94
N SER A 73 -6.61 -5.31 22.43
CA SER A 73 -7.49 -5.78 21.35
C SER A 73 -7.53 -4.80 20.16
N LYS A 74 -6.35 -4.26 19.79
CA LYS A 74 -6.16 -3.35 18.66
C LYS A 74 -5.52 -4.09 17.49
N THR A 75 -5.85 -3.64 16.28
CA THR A 75 -5.18 -4.11 15.06
C THR A 75 -3.73 -3.62 15.04
N PHE A 76 -2.76 -4.53 14.87
CA PHE A 76 -1.37 -4.17 14.63
C PHE A 76 -1.22 -3.66 13.19
N SER A 77 -1.23 -2.34 13.01
CA SER A 77 -1.16 -1.69 11.70
C SER A 77 -0.17 -0.53 11.67
N CYS A 78 0.34 -0.25 10.47
CA CYS A 78 1.15 0.93 10.15
C CYS A 78 0.31 2.00 9.47
N LYS A 79 0.79 3.25 9.49
CA LYS A 79 0.19 4.34 8.73
C LYS A 79 0.87 4.44 7.37
N LEU A 80 0.06 4.56 6.32
CA LEU A 80 0.51 4.81 4.95
C LEU A 80 0.43 6.31 4.66
N PHE A 81 1.58 6.92 4.38
CA PHE A 81 1.67 8.31 3.95
C PHE A 81 1.95 8.37 2.45
N ILE A 82 1.19 9.21 1.73
CA ILE A 82 1.33 9.38 0.28
C ILE A 82 1.28 10.88 -0.04
N PRO A 83 2.24 11.42 -0.79
CA PRO A 83 2.19 12.80 -1.25
C PRO A 83 1.12 12.97 -2.34
N VAL A 84 0.28 13.99 -2.14
CA VAL A 84 -0.86 14.31 -3.02
C VAL A 84 -0.85 15.81 -3.34
N PRO A 85 -0.18 16.23 -4.42
CA PRO A 85 -0.33 17.59 -4.92
C PRO A 85 -1.73 17.85 -5.47
N ILE A 86 -2.16 19.09 -5.25
CA ILE A 86 -3.45 19.61 -5.71
C ILE A 86 -3.15 20.80 -6.62
N TYR A 87 -3.72 20.77 -7.82
CA TYR A 87 -3.65 21.86 -8.79
C TYR A 87 -5.04 22.47 -8.92
N ILE A 88 -5.15 23.79 -8.70
CA ILE A 88 -6.38 24.56 -8.82
C ILE A 88 -6.23 25.43 -10.08
N SER A 89 -7.23 25.38 -10.95
CA SER A 89 -7.30 26.24 -12.13
C SER A 89 -8.10 27.49 -11.78
N ASP A 90 -7.43 28.65 -11.71
CA ASP A 90 -8.11 29.94 -11.50
C ASP A 90 -8.70 30.48 -12.82
N ASP A 91 -10.01 30.69 -12.84
CA ASP A 91 -10.77 31.25 -13.97
C ASP A 91 -10.76 32.78 -13.95
N HIS A 92 -9.57 33.40 -13.92
CA HIS A 92 -9.40 34.86 -14.01
C HIS A 92 -8.98 35.32 -15.41
N ARG A 93 -9.64 34.82 -16.47
CA ARG A 93 -9.39 35.32 -17.84
C ARG A 93 -10.67 35.49 -18.67
N LYS A 94 -11.59 36.35 -18.20
CA LYS A 94 -12.56 37.03 -19.08
C LYS A 94 -13.05 38.36 -18.50
N SER A 95 -12.14 39.33 -18.40
CA SER A 95 -12.48 40.76 -18.35
C SER A 95 -11.40 41.54 -19.08
N ARG A 96 -11.55 41.58 -20.41
CA ARG A 96 -10.99 42.54 -21.38
C ARG A 96 -11.20 41.93 -22.76
N ASN A 97 -12.34 42.26 -23.33
CA ASN A 97 -12.55 42.62 -24.73
C ASN A 97 -13.95 43.24 -24.82
#